data_AF-A0A444I7V4-F1
#
_entry.id   AF-A0A444I7V4-F1
#
_cell.length_a   1.000
_cell.length_b   1.000
_cell.length_c   1.000
_cell.angle_alpha   90.00
_cell.angle_beta   90.00
_cell.angle_gamma   90.00
#
_symmetry.space_group_name_H-M   'P 1'
#
loop_
_entity.id
_entity.type
_entity.pdbx_description
1 polymer ?
#
loop_
_entity_poly.entity_id
_entity_poly.type
_entity_poly.pdbx_seq_one_letter_code
_entity_poly.pdbx_strand_id
1 'polypeptide(L)'
;TFHGKIIKQGNKWLRWAFVEAVAPAIASDPQLRAQYEHLKIKGINKARVAIARKLLTITFQILRDQRAYEPRGESTMEGASTISRLS
;
A
#
# COMPACT_ATOMS: atom_id res chain seq x y z
N THR A 1 -0.96 16.69 -4.89
CA THR A 1 -0.06 16.67 -3.71
C THR A 1 1.30 16.14 -4.09
N PHE A 2 2.37 16.90 -3.87
CA PHE A 2 3.74 16.48 -4.16
C PHE A 2 4.25 15.60 -3.02
N HIS A 3 4.33 14.29 -3.25
CA HIS A 3 4.85 13.35 -2.26
C HIS A 3 6.36 13.18 -2.48
N GLY A 4 7.16 13.81 -1.62
CA GLY A 4 8.62 13.77 -1.68
C GLY A 4 9.20 12.35 -1.57
N LYS A 5 10.50 12.18 -1.84
CA LYS A 5 11.20 10.87 -1.77
C LYS A 5 11.20 10.33 -0.32
N ILE A 6 11.38 9.02 -0.13
CA ILE A 6 11.83 8.52 1.19
C ILE A 6 13.18 9.18 1.45
N ILE A 7 13.21 10.13 2.38
CA ILE A 7 14.36 10.99 2.66
C ILE A 7 15.61 10.15 2.93
N LYS A 8 16.72 10.49 2.24
CA LYS A 8 18.01 9.79 2.39
C LYS A 8 18.61 9.91 3.80
N GLN A 9 18.20 10.93 4.56
CA GLN A 9 18.64 11.17 5.94
C GLN A 9 17.95 10.29 7.00
N GLY A 10 16.94 9.50 6.64
CA GLY A 10 16.31 8.55 7.57
C GLY A 10 17.20 7.34 7.89
N ASN A 11 16.81 6.55 8.90
CA ASN A 11 17.53 5.34 9.30
C ASN A 11 17.64 4.33 8.13
N LYS A 12 18.87 3.97 7.76
CA LYS A 12 19.17 3.02 6.67
C LYS A 12 18.52 1.65 6.90
N TRP A 13 18.53 1.16 8.13
CA TRP A 13 17.95 -0.12 8.50
C TRP A 13 16.44 -0.13 8.32
N LEU A 14 15.78 0.97 8.68
CA LEU A 14 14.35 1.10 8.52
C LEU A 14 13.95 1.08 7.04
N ARG A 15 14.69 1.76 6.16
CA ARG A 15 14.45 1.70 4.72
C ARG A 15 14.62 0.29 4.16
N TRP A 16 15.67 -0.42 4.59
CA TRP A 16 15.91 -1.79 4.18
C TRP A 16 14.77 -2.71 4.66
N ALA A 17 14.38 -2.60 5.94
CA ALA A 17 13.29 -3.38 6.53
C ALA A 17 11.96 -3.16 5.79
N PHE A 18 11.60 -1.92 5.45
CA PHE A 18 10.38 -1.65 4.69
C PHE A 18 10.43 -2.16 3.25
N VAL A 19 11.60 -2.20 2.62
CA VAL A 19 11.77 -2.78 1.28
C VAL A 19 11.64 -4.30 1.33
N GLU A 20 12.22 -4.94 2.35
CA GLU A 20 12.10 -6.38 2.57
C GLU A 20 10.65 -6.78 2.87
N ALA A 21 9.96 -5.99 3.69
CA ALA A 21 8.55 -6.18 4.06
C ALA A 21 7.58 -6.04 2.87
N VAL A 22 8.01 -5.52 1.72
CA VAL A 22 7.17 -5.44 0.51
C VAL A 22 6.75 -6.82 0.03
N ALA A 23 7.65 -7.81 0.06
CA ALA A 23 7.37 -9.15 -0.42
C ALA A 23 6.23 -9.83 0.36
N PRO A 24 6.29 -9.94 1.70
CA PRO A 24 5.17 -10.51 2.47
C PRO A 24 3.91 -9.64 2.39
N ALA A 25 4.02 -8.31 2.31
CA ALA A 25 2.85 -7.44 2.24
C ALA A 25 2.05 -7.59 0.93
N ILE A 26 2.73 -7.80 -0.19
CA ILE A 26 2.07 -8.07 -1.48
C ILE A 26 1.42 -9.46 -1.49
N ALA A 27 1.98 -10.42 -0.73
CA ALA A 27 1.42 -11.75 -0.60
C ALA A 27 0.17 -11.76 0.30
N SER A 28 0.13 -10.92 1.34
CA SER A 28 -0.98 -10.87 2.29
C SER A 28 -2.15 -9.99 1.86
N ASP A 29 -1.89 -8.88 1.15
CA ASP A 29 -2.92 -7.91 0.73
C ASP A 29 -3.07 -7.84 -0.81
N PRO A 30 -4.20 -8.35 -1.36
CA PRO A 30 -4.49 -8.27 -2.80
C PRO A 30 -4.50 -6.85 -3.37
N GLN A 31 -4.84 -5.84 -2.57
CA GLN A 31 -4.87 -4.45 -2.98
C GLN A 31 -3.45 -3.88 -3.14
N LEU A 32 -2.54 -4.21 -2.23
CA LEU A 32 -1.12 -3.87 -2.36
C LEU A 32 -0.52 -4.56 -3.56
N ARG A 33 -0.92 -5.82 -3.84
CA ARG A 33 -0.52 -6.54 -5.05
C ARG A 33 -0.99 -5.85 -6.32
N ALA A 34 -2.26 -5.46 -6.40
CA ALA A 34 -2.79 -4.76 -7.58
C ALA A 34 -2.04 -3.43 -7.83
N GLN A 35 -1.76 -2.67 -6.77
CA GLN A 35 -0.98 -1.43 -6.87
C GLN A 35 0.46 -1.70 -7.31
N TYR A 36 1.09 -2.74 -6.78
CA TYR A 36 2.42 -3.14 -7.17
C TYR A 36 2.49 -3.49 -8.65
N GLU A 37 1.58 -4.33 -9.14
CA GLU A 37 1.53 -4.73 -10.56
C GLU A 37 1.27 -3.53 -11.48
N HIS A 38 0.41 -2.59 -11.09
CA HIS A 38 0.22 -1.35 -11.84
C HIS A 38 1.51 -0.49 -11.90
N LEU A 39 2.24 -0.40 -10.80
CA LEU A 39 3.50 0.36 -10.71
C LEU A 39 4.67 -0.36 -11.41
N LYS A 40 4.62 -1.68 -11.50
CA LYS A 40 5.66 -2.52 -12.11
C LYS A 40 5.89 -2.18 -13.58
N ILE A 41 4.85 -1.72 -14.27
CA ILE A 41 4.92 -1.19 -15.66
C ILE A 41 5.96 -0.07 -15.78
N LYS A 42 6.15 0.74 -14.73
CA LYS A 42 7.12 1.85 -14.70
C LYS A 42 8.51 1.43 -14.19
N GLY A 43 8.66 0.18 -13.76
CA GLY A 43 9.90 -0.44 -13.29
C GLY A 43 9.77 -1.09 -11.91
N ILE A 44 10.32 -2.30 -11.76
CA ILE A 44 10.25 -3.14 -10.55
C ILE A 44 10.77 -2.40 -9.31
N ASN A 45 11.93 -1.76 -9.41
CA ASN A 45 12.54 -1.06 -8.27
C ASN A 45 11.70 0.15 -7.84
N LYS A 46 11.07 0.85 -8.78
CA LYS A 46 10.17 1.98 -8.46
C LYS A 46 8.91 1.47 -7.77
N ALA A 47 8.34 0.36 -8.24
CA ALA A 47 7.18 -0.27 -7.62
C ALA A 47 7.48 -0.71 -6.18
N ARG A 48 8.59 -1.39 -5.93
CA ARG A 48 9.00 -1.78 -4.56
C ARG A 48 9.12 -0.58 -3.64
N VAL A 49 9.82 0.48 -4.07
CA VAL A 49 10.01 1.68 -3.25
C VAL A 49 8.69 2.39 -2.97
N ALA A 50 7.77 2.42 -3.94
CA ALA A 50 6.45 3.01 -3.77
C ALA A 50 5.61 2.23 -2.74
N ILE A 51 5.60 0.89 -2.80
CA ILE A 51 4.91 0.05 -1.81
C ILE A 51 5.55 0.19 -0.43
N ALA A 52 6.89 0.16 -0.33
CA ALA A 52 7.60 0.40 0.92
C ALA A 52 7.23 1.75 1.57
N ARG A 53 7.08 2.81 0.77
CA ARG A 53 6.64 4.12 1.26
C ARG A 53 5.21 4.08 1.79
N LYS A 54 4.33 3.34 1.13
CA LYS A 54 2.94 3.17 1.57
C LYS A 54 2.88 2.40 2.90
N LEU A 55 3.64 1.31 3.02
CA LEU A 55 3.77 0.55 4.26
C LEU A 55 4.30 1.41 5.42
N LEU A 56 5.33 2.21 5.16
CA LEU A 56 5.86 3.17 6.14
C LEU A 56 4.77 4.14 6.63
N THR A 57 3.95 4.65 5.70
CA THR A 57 2.87 5.60 6.02
C THR A 57 1.79 4.94 6.88
N ILE A 58 1.38 3.72 6.51
CA ILE A 58 0.41 2.93 7.27
C ILE A 58 0.93 2.65 8.68
N THR A 59 2.17 2.18 8.78
CA THR A 59 2.82 1.86 10.05
C THR A 59 2.90 3.09 10.96
N PHE A 60 3.28 4.25 10.39
CA PHE A 60 3.33 5.49 11.13
C PHE A 60 1.95 5.93 11.63
N GLN A 61 0.90 5.79 10.82
CA GLN A 61 -0.48 6.11 11.23
C GLN A 61 -0.95 5.18 12.36
N ILE A 62 -0.70 3.87 12.25
CA ILE A 62 -1.03 2.90 13.30
C ILE A 62 -0.34 3.25 14.61
N LEU A 63 0.97 3.52 14.58
CA LEU A 63 1.75 3.86 15.77
C LEU A 63 1.32 5.19 16.39
N ARG A 64 0.99 6.18 15.56
CA ARG A 64 0.57 7.52 16.01
C ARG A 64 -0.85 7.50 16.58
N ASP A 65 -1.78 6.85 15.88
CA ASP A 65 -3.20 6.91 16.18
C ASP A 65 -3.64 5.75 17.10
N GLN A 66 -2.76 4.79 17.38
CA GLN A 66 -3.01 3.57 18.19
C GLN A 66 -4.24 2.79 17.69
N ARG A 67 -4.42 2.74 16.37
CA ARG A 67 -5.55 2.07 15.70
C ARG A 67 -5.07 0.81 14.99
N ALA A 68 -5.92 -0.21 14.97
CA ALA A 68 -5.67 -1.42 14.21
C ALA A 68 -5.57 -1.12 12.70
N TYR A 69 -4.83 -1.96 11.98
CA TYR A 69 -4.78 -1.87 10.53
C TYR A 69 -6.13 -2.28 9.94
N GLU A 70 -6.81 -1.32 9.33
CA GLU A 70 -8.02 -1.56 8.55
C GLU A 70 -7.63 -1.67 7.07
N PRO A 71 -7.78 -2.87 6.44
CA PRO A 71 -7.75 -2.97 5.00
C PRO A 71 -8.78 -1.98 4.45
N ARG A 72 -8.40 -1.16 3.47
CA ARG A 72 -9.37 -0.28 2.82
C ARG A 72 -10.31 -1.16 1.98
N GLY A 73 -11.37 -1.65 2.62
CA GLY A 73 -12.38 -2.51 2.02
C GLY A 73 -12.98 -1.85 0.79
N GLU A 74 -12.98 -2.61 -0.30
CA GLU A 74 -14.10 -2.81 -1.25
C GLU A 74 -15.07 -1.64 -1.49
N SER A 75 -14.61 -0.41 -1.71
CA SER A 75 -15.51 0.68 -2.14
C SER A 75 -15.85 0.63 -3.64
N THR A 76 -15.88 -0.55 -4.27
CA THR A 76 -16.16 -0.69 -5.71
C THR A 76 -17.04 -1.87 -6.12
N MET A 77 -17.59 -2.67 -5.19
CA MET A 77 -18.50 -3.77 -5.54
C MET A 77 -19.93 -3.67 -4.97
N GLU A 78 -20.29 -2.63 -4.21
CA GLU A 78 -21.68 -2.41 -3.79
C GLU A 78 -22.53 -1.64 -4.82
N GLY A 79 -21.92 -1.04 -5.85
CA GLY A 79 -22.64 -0.32 -6.89
C GLY A 79 -23.27 -1.18 -7.99
N ALA A 80 -22.97 -2.48 -8.05
CA ALA A 80 -23.48 -3.38 -9.09
C ALA A 80 -24.68 -4.24 -8.64
N SER A 81 -24.85 -4.48 -7.33
CA SER A 81 -25.93 -5.34 -6.81
C SER A 81 -27.29 -4.66 -6.65
N THR A 82 -27.38 -3.33 -6.70
CA THR A 82 -28.66 -2.62 -6.59
C THR A 82 -29.46 -2.60 -7.90
N ILE A 83 -28.86 -2.90 -9.05
CA ILE A 83 -29.54 -2.87 -10.35
C ILE A 83 -30.34 -4.16 -10.62
N SER A 84 -30.07 -5.26 -9.89
CA SER A 84 -30.71 -6.56 -10.12
C SER A 84 -31.97 -6.84 -9.29
N ARG A 85 -32.51 -5.85 -8.55
CA ARG A 85 -33.74 -6.01 -7.73
C ARG A 85 -35.00 -5.38 -8.35
N LEU A 86 -34.96 -4.90 -9.59
CA LEU A 86 -36.10 -4.26 -10.28
C LEU A 86 -36.52 -4.98 -11.56
N SER A 87 -36.27 -6.29 -11.66
CA SER A 87 -36.74 -7.12 -12.78
C SER A 87 -37.68 -8.21 -12.29
#